data_AF-A0A849QIY5-F1
#
_entry.id   AF-A0A849QIY5-F1
#
_cell.length_a   1.000
_cell.length_b   1.000
_cell.length_c   1.000
_cell.angle_alpha   90.00
_cell.angle_beta   90.00
_cell.angle_gamma   90.00
#
_symmetry.space_group_name_H-M   'P 1'
#
loop_
_entity.id
_entity.type
_entity.pdbx_description
1 polymer ?
#
loop_
_entity_poly.entity_id
_entity_poly.type
_entity_poly.pdbx_seq_one_letter_code
_entity_poly.pdbx_strand_id
1 'polypeptide(L)'
;MHLEQWEKHYDEAFSDIKESLDNVRGMFVAYNSNVDAIKHISERDISKLLSLVDLAAVQEKIVNYPREIVSPADFLSRLIIAMRDGKAAEVPTYTSDIHEWLTDHLVFDDARMGGQAGIISNLLAHLGVRKVISYVPWLSKEQAEYFADLPNLLHPVIEDGVLMLKHPRQAYDPEFKPRVNWIIEFSRGLEVKYGGEHFVVPRDNRLIISSRPSWIRIDMSRELYDRIPKLEEDVDGAILAGYQMIREEYEDGTTYHEYVERAVNVIERLKEGNPDIRIHVEFTSIQNKTIRKTLLKDIVCRHVHSLGLDTVEVANALNVLGHEELAYSVINKGENGIVALYEGAVRLLHDLKLERVHVHSLGFFICVISKDHPLDVEGHRTALLFGSTLAAAQASRGSIEHLDDAAAGLSVPVSETGYKELEILGKYMVRREICSMDEFVDGCICTPTHDVIVVPSKVVKDPIATVGIGDAISAGAFVAMLAKMKSMKYP
;
A
#
# COMPACT_ATOMS: atom_id res chain seq x y z
N MET A 1 -1.20 23.93 -20.24
CA MET A 1 -2.17 24.28 -19.18
C MET A 1 -1.40 24.92 -18.03
N HIS A 2 -2.02 25.78 -17.22
CA HIS A 2 -1.29 26.54 -16.20
C HIS A 2 -1.34 25.77 -14.88
N LEU A 3 -0.18 25.45 -14.31
CA LEU A 3 -0.04 24.79 -13.00
C LEU A 3 -0.88 25.50 -11.91
N GLU A 4 -1.03 26.81 -12.02
CA GLU A 4 -1.88 27.64 -11.16
C GLU A 4 -3.35 27.17 -11.07
N GLN A 5 -3.92 26.63 -12.16
CA GLN A 5 -5.28 26.08 -12.13
C GLN A 5 -5.35 24.81 -11.29
N TRP A 6 -4.35 23.94 -11.37
CA TRP A 6 -4.29 22.76 -10.53
C TRP A 6 -4.12 23.13 -9.06
N GLU A 7 -3.28 24.11 -8.74
CA GLU A 7 -3.14 24.58 -7.34
C GLU A 7 -4.49 25.01 -6.75
N LYS A 8 -5.31 25.73 -7.53
CA LYS A 8 -6.67 26.07 -7.11
C LYS A 8 -7.56 24.82 -6.90
N HIS A 9 -7.53 23.85 -7.81
CA HIS A 9 -8.29 22.60 -7.63
C HIS A 9 -7.84 21.82 -6.40
N TYR A 10 -6.55 21.86 -6.04
CA TYR A 10 -6.03 21.25 -4.83
C TYR A 10 -6.62 21.89 -3.56
N ASP A 11 -6.64 23.22 -3.49
CA ASP A 11 -7.21 23.96 -2.36
C ASP A 11 -8.71 23.68 -2.20
N GLU A 12 -9.46 23.73 -3.30
CA GLU A 12 -10.90 23.44 -3.33
C GLU A 12 -11.18 22.00 -2.89
N ALA A 13 -10.42 21.03 -3.42
CA ALA A 13 -10.60 19.63 -3.09
C ALA A 13 -10.29 19.32 -1.62
N PHE A 14 -9.23 19.92 -1.07
CA PHE A 14 -8.89 19.74 0.34
C PHE A 14 -9.98 20.31 1.26
N SER A 15 -10.49 21.51 0.97
CA SER A 15 -11.57 22.13 1.76
C SER A 15 -12.86 21.30 1.71
N ASP A 16 -13.26 20.85 0.51
CA ASP A 16 -14.48 20.04 0.31
C ASP A 16 -14.41 18.70 1.04
N ILE A 17 -13.28 17.98 0.93
CA ILE A 17 -13.13 16.71 1.67
C ILE A 17 -13.05 16.93 3.17
N LYS A 18 -12.35 17.98 3.63
CA LYS A 18 -12.30 18.31 5.05
C LYS A 18 -13.69 18.53 5.66
N GLU A 19 -14.60 19.14 4.92
CA GLU A 19 -15.99 19.36 5.38
C GLU A 19 -16.87 18.11 5.26
N SER A 20 -16.58 17.20 4.35
CA SER A 20 -17.41 16.02 4.07
C SER A 20 -16.91 14.72 4.69
N LEU A 21 -15.67 14.65 5.18
CA LEU A 21 -15.09 13.42 5.73
C LEU A 21 -15.91 12.85 6.91
N ASP A 22 -16.51 13.73 7.70
CA ASP A 22 -17.42 13.37 8.79
C ASP A 22 -18.66 12.60 8.32
N ASN A 23 -18.98 12.57 7.02
CA ASN A 23 -20.10 11.78 6.48
C ASN A 23 -19.81 10.28 6.45
N VAL A 24 -18.55 9.86 6.61
CA VAL A 24 -18.15 8.45 6.69
C VAL A 24 -18.36 7.94 8.12
N ARG A 25 -19.30 7.00 8.29
CA ARG A 25 -19.64 6.37 9.58
C ARG A 25 -18.48 5.53 10.12
N GLY A 26 -17.78 4.84 9.22
CA GLY A 26 -16.58 4.12 9.57
C GLY A 26 -15.99 3.28 8.45
N MET A 27 -14.83 2.73 8.73
CA MET A 27 -14.00 1.96 7.81
C MET A 27 -13.53 0.68 8.48
N PHE A 28 -13.70 -0.45 7.79
CA PHE A 28 -13.06 -1.70 8.17
C PHE A 28 -11.70 -1.82 7.47
N VAL A 29 -10.62 -2.08 8.21
CA VAL A 29 -9.26 -2.13 7.65
C VAL A 29 -8.58 -3.42 8.09
N ALA A 30 -8.22 -4.27 7.14
CA ALA A 30 -7.57 -5.55 7.39
C ALA A 30 -6.58 -5.86 6.25
N TYR A 31 -5.61 -6.77 6.37
CA TYR A 31 -5.35 -7.71 7.45
C TYR A 31 -3.95 -7.55 8.04
N ASN A 32 -3.02 -6.98 7.27
CA ASN A 32 -1.61 -7.01 7.62
C ASN A 32 -1.15 -5.78 8.39
N SER A 33 -0.67 -6.04 9.59
CA SER A 33 0.09 -5.10 10.40
C SER A 33 1.38 -5.79 10.83
N ASN A 34 2.46 -5.02 10.85
CA ASN A 34 3.76 -5.45 11.33
C ASN A 34 4.46 -4.26 11.99
N VAL A 35 5.60 -4.52 12.62
CA VAL A 35 6.54 -3.49 13.07
C VAL A 35 7.60 -3.35 11.98
N ASP A 36 7.83 -2.14 11.49
CA ASP A 36 8.97 -1.84 10.63
C ASP A 36 10.09 -1.27 11.51
N ALA A 37 11.08 -2.11 11.82
CA ALA A 37 12.29 -1.74 12.56
C ALA A 37 13.31 -1.16 11.58
N ILE A 38 13.70 0.09 11.78
CA ILE A 38 14.53 0.86 10.84
C ILE A 38 15.94 1.00 11.41
N LYS A 39 16.94 0.69 10.59
CA LYS A 39 18.35 0.89 10.91
C LYS A 39 19.06 1.63 9.79
N HIS A 40 19.63 2.79 10.09
CA HIS A 40 20.59 3.43 9.20
C HIS A 40 21.98 2.84 9.46
N ILE A 41 22.49 2.05 8.51
CA ILE A 41 23.72 1.30 8.71
C ILE A 41 24.96 2.13 8.37
N SER A 42 25.96 2.10 9.25
CA SER A 42 27.25 2.76 9.06
C SER A 42 28.36 1.77 8.68
N GLU A 43 29.53 2.28 8.26
CA GLU A 43 30.72 1.44 7.99
C GLU A 43 31.14 0.62 9.22
N ARG A 44 30.93 1.18 10.42
CA ARG A 44 31.20 0.51 11.70
C ARG A 44 30.26 -0.67 11.91
N ASP A 45 28.98 -0.49 11.62
CA ASP A 45 27.98 -1.54 11.76
C ASP A 45 28.27 -2.68 10.78
N ILE A 46 28.55 -2.37 9.51
CA ILE A 46 28.94 -3.37 8.51
C ILE A 46 30.17 -4.14 8.97
N SER A 47 31.22 -3.44 9.42
CA SER A 47 32.45 -4.07 9.92
C SER A 47 32.20 -4.99 11.12
N LYS A 48 31.30 -4.58 12.04
CA LYS A 48 30.87 -5.39 13.18
C LYS A 48 30.12 -6.64 12.72
N LEU A 49 29.17 -6.52 11.80
CA LEU A 49 28.40 -7.68 11.34
C LEU A 49 29.27 -8.67 10.56
N LEU A 50 30.19 -8.18 9.72
CA LEU A 50 31.14 -9.00 8.99
C LEU A 50 32.10 -9.79 9.90
N SER A 51 32.42 -9.31 11.10
CA SER A 51 33.27 -10.05 12.05
C SER A 51 32.54 -11.18 12.78
N LEU A 52 31.21 -11.24 12.67
CA LEU A 52 30.35 -12.24 13.31
C LEU A 52 30.00 -13.42 12.39
N VAL A 53 30.44 -13.40 11.13
CA VAL A 53 30.12 -14.43 10.14
C VAL A 53 31.37 -14.92 9.40
N ASP A 54 31.28 -16.11 8.81
CA ASP A 54 32.31 -16.60 7.89
C ASP A 54 32.25 -15.83 6.55
N LEU A 55 33.32 -15.10 6.24
CA LEU A 55 33.43 -14.31 5.02
C LEU A 55 33.40 -15.18 3.75
N ALA A 56 33.92 -16.41 3.80
CA ALA A 56 33.89 -17.31 2.65
C ALA A 56 32.44 -17.70 2.31
N ALA A 57 31.62 -17.98 3.33
CA ALA A 57 30.20 -18.25 3.15
C ALA A 57 29.41 -17.05 2.61
N VAL A 58 29.74 -15.82 3.03
CA VAL A 58 29.13 -14.60 2.48
C VAL A 58 29.47 -14.45 0.99
N GLN A 59 30.73 -14.63 0.61
CA GLN A 59 31.17 -14.54 -0.79
C GLN A 59 30.48 -15.58 -1.68
N GLU A 60 30.38 -16.83 -1.22
CA GLU A 60 29.66 -17.88 -1.93
C GLU A 60 28.18 -17.52 -2.13
N LYS A 61 27.51 -17.03 -1.08
CA LYS A 61 26.09 -16.63 -1.15
C LYS A 61 25.86 -15.44 -2.06
N ILE A 62 26.79 -14.48 -2.13
CA ILE A 62 26.67 -13.36 -3.09
C ILE A 62 26.58 -13.88 -4.53
N VAL A 63 27.36 -14.90 -4.89
CA VAL A 63 27.33 -15.52 -6.22
C VAL A 63 25.99 -16.25 -6.46
N ASN A 64 25.48 -16.96 -5.44
CA ASN A 64 24.26 -17.75 -5.55
C ASN A 64 22.96 -16.92 -5.47
N TYR A 65 23.04 -15.66 -5.03
CA TYR A 65 21.90 -14.73 -4.92
C TYR A 65 20.72 -15.34 -4.11
N PRO A 66 20.84 -15.50 -2.78
CA PRO A 66 19.81 -16.17 -1.98
C PRO A 66 18.49 -15.41 -2.03
N ARG A 67 17.39 -16.07 -2.35
CA ARG A 67 16.05 -15.46 -2.44
C ARG A 67 15.27 -15.45 -1.12
N GLU A 68 15.91 -15.93 -0.06
CA GLU A 68 15.38 -16.05 1.30
C GLU A 68 16.55 -15.85 2.28
N ILE A 69 16.26 -15.26 3.44
CA ILE A 69 17.24 -15.09 4.53
C ILE A 69 16.94 -16.12 5.62
N VAL A 70 17.76 -17.16 5.70
CA VAL A 70 17.70 -18.20 6.74
C VAL A 70 18.89 -18.16 7.71
N SER A 71 19.91 -17.35 7.40
CA SER A 71 21.12 -17.19 8.22
C SER A 71 21.67 -15.76 8.17
N PRO A 72 22.48 -15.34 9.16
CA PRO A 72 23.19 -14.06 9.12
C PRO A 72 24.07 -13.87 7.87
N ALA A 73 24.63 -14.96 7.33
CA ALA A 73 25.41 -14.92 6.10
C ALA A 73 24.54 -14.62 4.86
N ASP A 74 23.30 -15.14 4.80
CA ASP A 74 22.34 -14.76 3.76
C ASP A 74 21.99 -13.27 3.85
N PHE A 75 21.72 -12.79 5.06
CA PHE A 75 21.44 -11.37 5.29
C PHE A 75 22.56 -10.48 4.78
N LEU A 76 23.81 -10.73 5.21
CA LEU A 76 24.96 -9.93 4.82
C LEU A 76 25.24 -10.01 3.31
N SER A 77 25.07 -11.19 2.70
CA SER A 77 25.22 -11.32 1.24
C SER A 77 24.21 -10.45 0.50
N ARG A 78 22.94 -10.43 0.93
CA ARG A 78 21.89 -9.61 0.30
C ARG A 78 22.06 -8.13 0.57
N LEU A 79 22.55 -7.75 1.75
CA LEU A 79 22.88 -6.37 2.07
C LEU A 79 24.01 -5.85 1.18
N ILE A 80 25.09 -6.62 1.01
CA ILE A 80 26.21 -6.26 0.13
C ILE A 80 25.74 -6.12 -1.32
N ILE A 81 24.93 -7.06 -1.82
CA ILE A 81 24.35 -6.97 -3.18
C ILE A 81 23.52 -5.68 -3.33
N ALA A 82 22.63 -5.38 -2.38
CA ALA A 82 21.76 -4.21 -2.46
C ALA A 82 22.55 -2.89 -2.43
N MET A 83 23.58 -2.81 -1.58
CA MET A 83 24.50 -1.68 -1.48
C MET A 83 25.32 -1.49 -2.76
N ARG A 84 25.91 -2.56 -3.29
CA ARG A 84 26.76 -2.53 -4.49
C ARG A 84 25.96 -2.16 -5.74
N ASP A 85 24.82 -2.80 -5.94
CA ASP A 85 24.00 -2.63 -7.14
C ASP A 85 23.14 -1.35 -7.06
N GLY A 86 23.01 -0.77 -5.86
CA GLY A 86 22.19 0.40 -5.59
C GLY A 86 20.71 0.16 -5.88
N LYS A 87 20.19 -1.06 -5.71
CA LYS A 87 18.78 -1.40 -5.98
C LYS A 87 18.05 -1.74 -4.68
N ALA A 88 16.83 -1.21 -4.54
CA ALA A 88 15.96 -1.58 -3.44
C ALA A 88 15.62 -3.06 -3.57
N ALA A 89 15.62 -3.78 -2.47
CA ALA A 89 15.24 -5.18 -2.44
C ALA A 89 14.42 -5.49 -1.19
N GLU A 90 13.44 -6.38 -1.35
CA GLU A 90 12.77 -7.05 -0.24
C GLU A 90 13.10 -8.54 -0.32
N VAL A 91 13.50 -9.13 0.81
CA VAL A 91 13.86 -10.55 0.91
C VAL A 91 13.10 -11.18 2.07
N PRO A 92 12.34 -12.26 1.84
CA PRO A 92 11.61 -12.91 2.91
C PRO A 92 12.54 -13.64 3.88
N THR A 93 12.13 -13.72 5.14
CA THR A 93 12.62 -14.68 6.13
C THR A 93 11.44 -15.39 6.76
N TYR A 94 11.53 -16.71 6.94
CA TYR A 94 10.46 -17.52 7.54
C TYR A 94 10.78 -17.94 8.98
N THR A 95 11.87 -17.43 9.55
CA THR A 95 12.29 -17.65 10.95
C THR A 95 12.31 -16.34 11.73
N SER A 96 12.08 -16.41 13.05
CA SER A 96 12.31 -15.29 13.98
C SER A 96 13.78 -15.12 14.34
N ASP A 97 14.64 -16.11 14.09
CA ASP A 97 16.05 -16.10 14.51
C ASP A 97 16.83 -14.92 13.92
N ILE A 98 16.48 -14.49 12.72
CA ILE A 98 17.10 -13.32 12.07
C ILE A 98 16.74 -12.03 12.79
N HIS A 99 15.49 -11.90 13.24
CA HIS A 99 15.09 -10.75 14.03
C HIS A 99 15.84 -10.72 15.36
N GLU A 100 15.91 -11.85 16.08
CA GLU A 100 16.64 -11.95 17.34
C GLU A 100 18.13 -11.62 17.14
N TRP A 101 18.77 -12.18 16.11
CA TRP A 101 20.17 -11.91 15.78
C TRP A 101 20.43 -10.42 15.46
N LEU A 102 19.54 -9.77 14.69
CA LEU A 102 19.67 -8.34 14.39
C LEU A 102 19.43 -7.46 15.62
N THR A 103 18.49 -7.83 16.50
CA THR A 103 18.27 -7.15 17.77
C THR A 103 19.52 -7.21 18.65
N ASP A 104 20.16 -8.39 18.76
CA ASP A 104 21.34 -8.58 19.61
C ASP A 104 22.61 -7.89 19.06
N HIS A 105 22.78 -7.88 17.73
CA HIS A 105 24.05 -7.49 17.11
C HIS A 105 24.02 -6.15 16.38
N LEU A 106 22.86 -5.66 15.96
CA LEU A 106 22.73 -4.42 15.21
C LEU A 106 21.98 -3.34 15.99
N VAL A 107 20.85 -3.69 16.59
CA VAL A 107 19.87 -2.77 17.22
C VAL A 107 19.33 -1.76 16.20
N PHE A 108 18.00 -1.62 16.12
CA PHE A 108 17.37 -0.63 15.24
C PHE A 108 17.39 0.77 15.88
N ASP A 109 17.39 1.81 15.05
CA ASP A 109 17.44 3.20 15.51
C ASP A 109 16.03 3.71 15.85
N ASP A 110 15.03 3.23 15.09
CA ASP A 110 13.63 3.58 15.26
C ASP A 110 12.74 2.39 14.85
N ALA A 111 11.50 2.38 15.30
CA ALA A 111 10.51 1.41 14.88
C ALA A 111 9.16 2.10 14.74
N ARG A 112 8.41 1.70 13.71
CA ARG A 112 7.08 2.28 13.42
C ARG A 112 6.08 1.21 12.99
N MET A 113 4.82 1.63 12.95
CA MET A 113 3.76 0.83 12.33
C MET A 113 4.12 0.56 10.86
N GLY A 114 4.09 -0.72 10.50
CA GLY A 114 4.26 -1.21 9.14
C GLY A 114 3.08 -2.09 8.71
N GLY A 115 3.08 -2.45 7.43
CA GLY A 115 1.99 -3.19 6.81
C GLY A 115 0.81 -2.28 6.46
N GLN A 116 0.25 -2.49 5.26
CA GLN A 116 -0.77 -1.63 4.69
C GLN A 116 -1.95 -1.41 5.64
N ALA A 117 -2.52 -2.47 6.23
CA ALA A 117 -3.67 -2.32 7.11
C ALA A 117 -3.35 -1.50 8.37
N GLY A 118 -2.17 -1.70 8.98
CA GLY A 118 -1.73 -0.93 10.14
C GLY A 118 -1.52 0.56 9.83
N ILE A 119 -0.80 0.85 8.74
CA ILE A 119 -0.52 2.22 8.28
C ILE A 119 -1.84 2.95 7.96
N ILE A 120 -2.73 2.31 7.20
CA ILE A 120 -4.03 2.87 6.81
C ILE A 120 -4.91 3.10 8.04
N SER A 121 -4.90 2.17 9.01
CA SER A 121 -5.68 2.31 10.23
C SER A 121 -5.27 3.56 11.03
N ASN A 122 -3.95 3.75 11.24
CA ASN A 122 -3.45 4.94 11.92
C ASN A 122 -3.79 6.21 11.15
N LEU A 123 -3.57 6.22 9.82
CA LEU A 123 -3.89 7.36 8.97
C LEU A 123 -5.37 7.76 9.10
N LEU A 124 -6.29 6.82 8.86
CA LEU A 124 -7.73 7.12 8.90
C LEU A 124 -8.18 7.56 10.30
N ALA A 125 -7.58 7.03 11.36
CA ALA A 125 -7.87 7.45 12.72
C ALA A 125 -7.44 8.92 12.96
N HIS A 126 -6.23 9.29 12.53
CA HIS A 126 -5.69 10.66 12.62
C HIS A 126 -6.43 11.67 11.72
N LEU A 127 -6.96 11.22 10.58
CA LEU A 127 -7.84 12.03 9.73
C LEU A 127 -9.22 12.29 10.35
N GLY A 128 -9.56 11.60 11.45
CA GLY A 128 -10.81 11.82 12.17
C GLY A 128 -12.00 11.01 11.65
N VAL A 129 -11.77 9.94 10.88
CA VAL A 129 -12.86 9.02 10.48
C VAL A 129 -13.55 8.49 11.74
N ARG A 130 -14.88 8.61 11.80
CA ARG A 130 -15.66 8.39 13.03
C ARG A 130 -15.38 7.05 13.72
N LYS A 131 -15.21 5.98 12.95
CA LYS A 131 -14.90 4.64 13.46
C LYS A 131 -13.96 3.92 12.49
N VAL A 132 -12.79 3.53 12.95
CA VAL A 132 -11.82 2.73 12.20
C VAL A 132 -11.70 1.38 12.89
N ILE A 133 -12.27 0.35 12.28
CA ILE A 133 -12.21 -1.02 12.80
C ILE A 133 -11.04 -1.72 12.11
N SER A 134 -9.90 -1.75 12.77
CA SER A 134 -8.70 -2.44 12.32
C SER A 134 -8.74 -3.91 12.75
N TYR A 135 -8.54 -4.84 11.82
CA TYR A 135 -8.41 -6.25 12.14
C TYR A 135 -7.04 -6.79 11.72
N VAL A 136 -6.31 -7.28 12.72
CA VAL A 136 -5.01 -7.94 12.57
C VAL A 136 -5.10 -9.32 13.25
N PRO A 137 -4.89 -10.43 12.51
CA PRO A 137 -5.05 -11.77 13.07
C PRO A 137 -4.04 -12.13 14.17
N TRP A 138 -2.86 -11.52 14.17
CA TRP A 138 -1.76 -11.77 15.11
C TRP A 138 -1.48 -10.54 15.99
N LEU A 139 -2.52 -9.87 16.49
CA LEU A 139 -2.36 -8.68 17.32
C LEU A 139 -1.68 -9.02 18.66
N SER A 140 -0.35 -8.90 18.70
CA SER A 140 0.46 -9.00 19.91
C SER A 140 0.46 -7.69 20.70
N LYS A 141 0.88 -7.76 21.97
CA LYS A 141 1.06 -6.57 22.81
C LYS A 141 1.98 -5.54 22.15
N GLU A 142 3.15 -5.97 21.66
CA GLU A 142 4.11 -5.08 21.00
C GLU A 142 3.53 -4.44 19.74
N GLN A 143 2.83 -5.21 18.90
CA GLN A 143 2.16 -4.68 17.73
C GLN A 143 1.10 -3.62 18.08
N ALA A 144 0.36 -3.84 19.18
CA ALA A 144 -0.70 -2.96 19.63
C ALA A 144 -0.20 -1.58 20.06
N GLU A 145 1.03 -1.47 20.57
CA GLU A 145 1.62 -0.19 20.99
C GLU A 145 1.85 0.78 19.81
N TYR A 146 2.07 0.25 18.60
CA TYR A 146 2.27 1.05 17.38
C TYR A 146 0.97 1.58 16.76
N PHE A 147 -0.20 1.17 17.24
CA PHE A 147 -1.45 1.81 16.86
C PHE A 147 -1.60 3.16 17.59
N ALA A 148 -2.13 4.14 16.86
CA ALA A 148 -2.40 5.47 17.40
C ALA A 148 -3.38 5.40 18.58
N ASP A 149 -3.11 6.12 19.66
CA ASP A 149 -3.94 6.11 20.87
C ASP A 149 -5.17 7.01 20.72
N LEU A 150 -6.11 6.59 19.87
CA LEU A 150 -7.26 7.38 19.47
C LEU A 150 -8.57 6.59 19.71
N PRO A 151 -9.61 7.21 20.29
CA PRO A 151 -10.83 6.51 20.68
C PRO A 151 -11.67 5.99 19.50
N ASN A 152 -11.49 6.56 18.31
CA ASN A 152 -12.13 6.12 17.07
C ASN A 152 -11.43 4.91 16.43
N LEU A 153 -10.24 4.51 16.91
CA LEU A 153 -9.52 3.33 16.43
C LEU A 153 -9.84 2.12 17.30
N LEU A 154 -10.44 1.10 16.68
CA LEU A 154 -10.97 -0.07 17.34
C LEU A 154 -10.48 -1.35 16.67
N HIS A 155 -10.51 -2.45 17.40
CA HIS A 155 -10.25 -3.80 16.95
C HIS A 155 -11.33 -4.73 17.53
N PRO A 156 -11.87 -5.66 16.72
CA PRO A 156 -12.94 -6.54 17.16
C PRO A 156 -12.41 -7.72 17.99
N VAL A 157 -12.98 -7.91 19.17
CA VAL A 157 -12.70 -9.04 20.07
C VAL A 157 -13.98 -9.76 20.44
N ILE A 158 -13.86 -11.05 20.77
CA ILE A 158 -14.96 -11.83 21.34
C ILE A 158 -14.72 -12.00 22.83
N GLU A 159 -15.62 -11.48 23.66
CA GLU A 159 -15.58 -11.64 25.12
C GLU A 159 -16.92 -12.22 25.58
N ASP A 160 -16.86 -13.33 26.33
CA ASP A 160 -18.04 -14.07 26.80
C ASP A 160 -19.06 -14.37 25.68
N GLY A 161 -18.58 -14.64 24.46
CA GLY A 161 -19.38 -14.93 23.27
C GLY A 161 -20.03 -13.71 22.60
N VAL A 162 -19.69 -12.49 23.05
CA VAL A 162 -20.18 -11.22 22.52
C VAL A 162 -19.09 -10.51 21.73
N LEU A 163 -19.45 -9.99 20.55
CA LEU A 163 -18.57 -9.13 19.76
C LEU A 163 -18.47 -7.76 20.44
N MET A 164 -17.25 -7.38 20.82
CA MET A 164 -16.91 -6.09 21.40
C MET A 164 -15.89 -5.39 20.51
N LEU A 165 -15.96 -4.06 20.44
CA LEU A 165 -14.96 -3.24 19.78
C LEU A 165 -14.14 -2.53 20.86
N LYS A 166 -12.83 -2.78 20.89
CA LYS A 166 -11.90 -2.19 21.87
C LYS A 166 -10.74 -1.52 21.16
N HIS A 167 -10.08 -0.58 21.81
CA HIS A 167 -8.82 -0.06 21.28
C HIS A 167 -7.80 -1.21 21.10
N PRO A 168 -6.96 -1.24 20.04
CA PRO A 168 -5.96 -2.31 19.83
C PRO A 168 -5.09 -2.61 21.06
N ARG A 169 -4.68 -1.58 21.82
CA ARG A 169 -3.93 -1.72 23.09
C ARG A 169 -4.67 -2.44 24.22
N GLN A 170 -5.96 -2.72 24.04
CA GLN A 170 -6.81 -3.45 24.99
C GLN A 170 -7.38 -4.75 24.37
N ALA A 171 -7.03 -5.05 23.11
CA ALA A 171 -7.58 -6.14 22.32
C ALA A 171 -6.55 -7.22 21.95
N TYR A 172 -5.27 -7.00 22.30
CA TYR A 172 -4.19 -7.90 21.93
C TYR A 172 -4.27 -9.25 22.66
N ASP A 173 -3.69 -10.27 22.03
CA ASP A 173 -3.41 -11.55 22.66
C ASP A 173 -1.97 -11.55 23.19
N PRO A 174 -1.73 -11.73 24.51
CA PRO A 174 -0.39 -11.72 25.09
C PRO A 174 0.49 -12.89 24.61
N GLU A 175 -0.09 -13.97 24.06
CA GLU A 175 0.65 -15.13 23.56
C GLU A 175 1.18 -14.90 22.12
N PHE A 176 0.63 -13.92 21.40
CA PHE A 176 1.09 -13.60 20.06
C PHE A 176 2.42 -12.83 20.07
N LYS A 177 3.28 -13.17 19.12
CA LYS A 177 4.50 -12.42 18.80
C LYS A 177 4.25 -11.41 17.69
N PRO A 178 4.93 -10.26 17.68
CA PRO A 178 4.83 -9.32 16.57
C PRO A 178 5.47 -9.90 15.32
N ARG A 179 4.99 -9.42 14.17
CA ARG A 179 5.69 -9.58 12.90
C ARG A 179 6.61 -8.39 12.73
N VAL A 180 7.92 -8.60 12.63
CA VAL A 180 8.89 -7.50 12.50
C VAL A 180 9.59 -7.57 11.15
N ASN A 181 9.47 -6.53 10.34
CA ASN A 181 10.33 -6.33 9.18
C ASN A 181 11.51 -5.46 9.57
N TRP A 182 12.70 -5.79 9.08
CA TRP A 182 13.87 -4.92 9.23
C TRP A 182 14.12 -4.13 7.95
N ILE A 183 14.13 -2.81 8.07
CA ILE A 183 14.46 -1.87 6.99
C ILE A 183 15.87 -1.36 7.24
N ILE A 184 16.85 -1.85 6.48
CA ILE A 184 18.24 -1.43 6.57
C ILE A 184 18.48 -0.36 5.52
N GLU A 185 18.60 0.89 5.96
CA GLU A 185 18.87 2.05 5.11
C GLU A 185 20.37 2.32 5.03
N PHE A 186 20.84 2.72 3.85
CA PHE A 186 22.23 3.05 3.60
C PHE A 186 22.32 4.22 2.62
N SER A 187 23.28 5.10 2.86
CA SER A 187 23.44 6.33 2.09
C SER A 187 24.47 6.22 0.97
N ARG A 188 24.28 7.06 -0.05
CA ARG A 188 25.27 7.32 -1.09
C ARG A 188 26.63 7.67 -0.47
N GLY A 189 27.69 7.09 -1.01
CA GLY A 189 29.06 7.41 -0.57
C GLY A 189 29.59 6.52 0.55
N LEU A 190 28.77 5.65 1.14
CA LEU A 190 29.20 4.67 2.14
C LEU A 190 30.26 3.71 1.54
N GLU A 191 31.44 3.61 2.17
CA GLU A 191 32.49 2.66 1.75
C GLU A 191 32.26 1.28 2.37
N VAL A 192 32.30 0.24 1.54
CA VAL A 192 32.13 -1.15 1.99
C VAL A 192 33.35 -1.96 1.59
N LYS A 193 33.99 -2.60 2.59
CA LYS A 193 35.18 -3.45 2.43
C LYS A 193 34.88 -4.85 2.96
N TYR A 194 34.95 -5.87 2.12
CA TYR A 194 34.71 -7.26 2.51
C TYR A 194 35.50 -8.22 1.62
N GLY A 195 36.13 -9.25 2.18
CA GLY A 195 36.75 -10.32 1.38
C GLY A 195 37.80 -9.88 0.34
N GLY A 196 38.45 -8.73 0.54
CA GLY A 196 39.38 -8.12 -0.42
C GLY A 196 38.73 -7.23 -1.49
N GLU A 197 37.39 -7.17 -1.56
CA GLU A 197 36.65 -6.24 -2.40
C GLU A 197 36.41 -4.90 -1.69
N HIS A 198 36.28 -3.85 -2.50
CA HIS A 198 35.95 -2.49 -2.06
C HIS A 198 35.01 -1.83 -3.08
N PHE A 199 33.90 -1.28 -2.60
CA PHE A 199 32.98 -0.49 -3.41
C PHE A 199 32.35 0.65 -2.60
N VAL A 200 31.77 1.61 -3.33
CA VAL A 200 31.06 2.77 -2.77
C VAL A 200 29.61 2.72 -3.18
N VAL A 201 28.69 2.92 -2.23
CA VAL A 201 27.25 2.92 -2.49
C VAL A 201 26.87 4.05 -3.45
N PRO A 202 26.16 3.77 -4.57
CA PRO A 202 25.95 4.76 -5.63
C PRO A 202 24.82 5.76 -5.36
N ARG A 203 23.84 5.41 -4.51
CA ARG A 203 22.69 6.23 -4.16
C ARG A 203 22.09 5.77 -2.83
N ASP A 204 21.33 6.64 -2.17
CA ASP A 204 20.55 6.28 -0.99
C ASP A 204 19.56 5.17 -1.33
N ASN A 205 19.48 4.15 -0.48
CA ASN A 205 18.60 3.01 -0.69
C ASN A 205 18.35 2.22 0.59
N ARG A 206 17.58 1.13 0.47
CA ARG A 206 17.22 0.23 1.55
C ARG A 206 17.19 -1.23 1.14
N LEU A 207 17.47 -2.11 2.10
CA LEU A 207 17.13 -3.54 2.07
C LEU A 207 16.03 -3.81 3.09
N ILE A 208 14.95 -4.47 2.67
CA ILE A 208 13.87 -4.91 3.57
C ILE A 208 13.99 -6.41 3.78
N ILE A 209 14.07 -6.83 5.04
CA ILE A 209 13.93 -8.22 5.46
C ILE A 209 12.49 -8.40 5.90
N SER A 210 11.67 -9.07 5.09
CA SER A 210 10.25 -9.24 5.39
C SER A 210 10.02 -10.53 6.15
N SER A 211 9.65 -10.43 7.42
CA SER A 211 9.29 -11.60 8.22
C SER A 211 8.00 -12.20 7.69
N ARG A 212 7.99 -13.51 7.46
CA ARG A 212 6.83 -14.29 6.98
C ARG A 212 6.72 -15.61 7.77
N PRO A 213 6.53 -15.55 9.09
CA PRO A 213 6.51 -16.75 9.92
C PRO A 213 5.40 -17.71 9.50
N SER A 214 5.66 -19.02 9.64
CA SER A 214 4.75 -20.07 9.18
C SER A 214 3.45 -20.16 9.98
N TRP A 215 3.27 -19.42 11.08
CA TRP A 215 2.02 -19.33 11.83
C TRP A 215 1.12 -18.16 11.39
N ILE A 216 1.67 -17.19 10.65
CA ILE A 216 0.89 -16.02 10.21
C ILE A 216 -0.05 -16.43 9.08
N ARG A 217 -1.33 -16.10 9.23
CA ARG A 217 -2.42 -16.43 8.30
C ARG A 217 -3.37 -15.26 8.13
N ILE A 218 -3.88 -15.09 6.92
CA ILE A 218 -5.01 -14.19 6.64
C ILE A 218 -6.28 -14.92 7.02
N ASP A 219 -6.66 -14.82 8.30
CA ASP A 219 -7.80 -15.56 8.83
C ASP A 219 -8.44 -14.84 10.03
N MET A 220 -9.64 -15.28 10.40
CA MET A 220 -10.37 -14.83 11.59
C MET A 220 -10.83 -16.01 12.43
N SER A 221 -11.08 -15.78 13.73
CA SER A 221 -11.76 -16.80 14.54
C SER A 221 -13.18 -17.03 13.98
N ARG A 222 -13.67 -18.28 14.07
CA ARG A 222 -15.02 -18.63 13.62
C ARG A 222 -16.10 -17.77 14.28
N GLU A 223 -15.93 -17.48 15.56
CA GLU A 223 -16.88 -16.66 16.31
C GLU A 223 -16.92 -15.21 15.80
N LEU A 224 -15.77 -14.63 15.46
CA LEU A 224 -15.71 -13.31 14.83
C LEU A 224 -16.34 -13.35 13.44
N TYR A 225 -16.01 -14.38 12.66
CA TYR A 225 -16.53 -14.59 11.31
C TYR A 225 -18.07 -14.58 11.27
N ASP A 226 -18.72 -15.30 12.19
CA ASP A 226 -20.18 -15.35 12.31
C ASP A 226 -20.80 -14.01 12.74
N ARG A 227 -20.00 -13.06 13.22
CA ARG A 227 -20.43 -11.77 13.75
C ARG A 227 -20.05 -10.58 12.88
N ILE A 228 -19.28 -10.78 11.80
CA ILE A 228 -18.94 -9.72 10.82
C ILE A 228 -20.17 -8.93 10.35
N PRO A 229 -21.33 -9.53 10.02
CA PRO A 229 -22.49 -8.74 9.58
C PRO A 229 -22.97 -7.73 10.62
N LYS A 230 -22.74 -7.98 11.92
CA LYS A 230 -23.10 -7.03 12.99
C LYS A 230 -22.28 -5.74 12.97
N LEU A 231 -21.22 -5.67 12.15
CA LEU A 231 -20.45 -4.44 11.92
C LEU A 231 -21.15 -3.50 10.90
N GLU A 232 -22.31 -3.87 10.34
CA GLU A 232 -23.01 -3.12 9.28
C GLU A 232 -23.38 -1.67 9.63
N GLU A 233 -23.80 -1.43 10.87
CA GLU A 233 -24.22 -0.10 11.32
C GLU A 233 -23.03 0.87 11.38
N ASP A 234 -21.82 0.31 11.38
CA ASP A 234 -20.59 0.96 11.77
C ASP A 234 -19.65 1.29 10.61
N VAL A 235 -19.82 0.70 9.43
CA VAL A 235 -18.87 0.87 8.32
C VAL A 235 -19.54 1.15 6.97
N ASP A 236 -18.96 2.08 6.21
CA ASP A 236 -19.36 2.42 4.84
C ASP A 236 -18.44 1.82 3.78
N GLY A 237 -17.22 1.47 4.16
CA GLY A 237 -16.26 0.82 3.29
C GLY A 237 -15.30 -0.10 4.03
N ALA A 238 -14.62 -0.95 3.27
CA ALA A 238 -13.53 -1.77 3.75
C ALA A 238 -12.29 -1.62 2.87
N ILE A 239 -11.11 -1.55 3.48
CA ILE A 239 -9.82 -1.62 2.79
C ILE A 239 -9.13 -2.92 3.22
N LEU A 240 -8.86 -3.79 2.25
CA LEU A 240 -8.28 -5.11 2.45
C LEU A 240 -6.90 -5.23 1.79
N ALA A 241 -5.90 -5.65 2.56
CA ALA A 241 -4.52 -5.83 2.12
C ALA A 241 -3.86 -6.99 2.86
N GLY A 242 -2.64 -7.38 2.47
CA GLY A 242 -1.89 -8.45 3.16
C GLY A 242 -1.94 -9.80 2.46
N TYR A 243 -2.70 -9.95 1.39
CA TYR A 243 -2.83 -11.18 0.60
C TYR A 243 -1.49 -11.70 0.06
N GLN A 244 -0.47 -10.85 -0.05
CA GLN A 244 0.91 -11.24 -0.43
C GLN A 244 1.58 -12.24 0.53
N MET A 245 1.00 -12.44 1.72
CA MET A 245 1.48 -13.40 2.72
C MET A 245 0.88 -14.80 2.56
N ILE A 246 -0.12 -14.98 1.70
CA ILE A 246 -0.68 -16.30 1.41
C ILE A 246 0.39 -17.15 0.72
N ARG A 247 0.57 -18.39 1.20
CA ARG A 247 1.49 -19.39 0.64
C ARG A 247 0.69 -20.43 -0.12
N GLU A 248 1.31 -21.07 -1.11
CA GLU A 248 0.66 -22.16 -1.84
C GLU A 248 0.31 -23.33 -0.92
N GLU A 249 1.25 -23.71 -0.06
CA GLU A 249 1.11 -24.82 0.88
C GLU A 249 1.60 -24.41 2.27
N TYR A 250 0.99 -25.02 3.28
CA TYR A 250 1.30 -24.83 4.68
C TYR A 250 1.59 -26.18 5.37
N GLU A 251 2.33 -26.12 6.49
CA GLU A 251 2.80 -27.32 7.21
C GLU A 251 1.68 -28.19 7.77
N ASP A 252 0.51 -27.61 8.01
CA ASP A 252 -0.70 -28.30 8.47
C ASP A 252 -1.52 -28.94 7.33
N GLY A 253 -1.04 -28.87 6.09
CA GLY A 253 -1.68 -29.40 4.90
C GLY A 253 -2.74 -28.49 4.27
N THR A 254 -3.02 -27.33 4.87
CA THR A 254 -3.86 -26.31 4.22
C THR A 254 -3.12 -25.65 3.04
N THR A 255 -3.88 -25.09 2.11
CA THR A 255 -3.33 -24.45 0.91
C THR A 255 -3.85 -23.03 0.77
N TYR A 256 -3.35 -22.32 -0.24
CA TYR A 256 -3.89 -21.01 -0.58
C TYR A 256 -5.39 -21.01 -0.89
N HIS A 257 -5.95 -22.14 -1.36
CA HIS A 257 -7.37 -22.23 -1.69
C HIS A 257 -8.26 -21.97 -0.47
N GLU A 258 -7.94 -22.56 0.68
CA GLU A 258 -8.70 -22.39 1.91
C GLU A 258 -8.65 -20.94 2.41
N TYR A 259 -7.49 -20.28 2.34
CA TYR A 259 -7.37 -18.88 2.79
C TYR A 259 -8.00 -17.88 1.82
N VAL A 260 -8.00 -18.20 0.52
CA VAL A 260 -8.73 -17.42 -0.49
C VAL A 260 -10.23 -17.54 -0.27
N GLU A 261 -10.73 -18.76 -0.02
CA GLU A 261 -12.13 -18.98 0.32
C GLU A 261 -12.50 -18.18 1.56
N ARG A 262 -11.71 -18.25 2.65
CA ARG A 262 -11.92 -17.47 3.89
C ARG A 262 -11.91 -15.95 3.66
N ALA A 263 -11.03 -15.45 2.81
CA ALA A 263 -10.98 -14.03 2.47
C ALA A 263 -12.22 -13.56 1.69
N VAL A 264 -12.67 -14.34 0.70
CA VAL A 264 -13.92 -14.08 -0.04
C VAL A 264 -15.11 -14.04 0.92
N ASN A 265 -15.16 -15.04 1.78
CA ASN A 265 -16.11 -15.23 2.84
C ASN A 265 -16.21 -13.98 3.75
N VAL A 266 -15.09 -13.39 4.18
CA VAL A 266 -15.11 -12.11 4.93
C VAL A 266 -15.79 -10.99 4.15
N ILE A 267 -15.48 -10.86 2.86
CA ILE A 267 -16.09 -9.83 1.99
C ILE A 267 -17.60 -10.05 1.86
N GLU A 268 -18.03 -11.29 1.68
CA GLU A 268 -19.45 -11.65 1.59
C GLU A 268 -20.19 -11.34 2.89
N ARG A 269 -19.61 -11.66 4.06
CA ARG A 269 -20.19 -11.34 5.37
C ARG A 269 -20.28 -9.84 5.62
N LEU A 270 -19.31 -9.05 5.17
CA LEU A 270 -19.38 -7.59 5.21
C LEU A 270 -20.55 -7.06 4.35
N LYS A 271 -20.73 -7.63 3.15
CA LYS A 271 -21.81 -7.29 2.22
C LYS A 271 -23.19 -7.77 2.68
N GLU A 272 -23.26 -8.89 3.39
CA GLU A 272 -24.51 -9.36 4.00
C GLU A 272 -25.05 -8.34 4.99
N GLY A 273 -24.16 -7.76 5.80
CA GLY A 273 -24.57 -6.74 6.75
C GLY A 273 -24.86 -5.39 6.09
N ASN A 274 -23.99 -4.96 5.18
CA ASN A 274 -24.19 -3.71 4.43
C ASN A 274 -24.07 -3.97 2.92
N PRO A 275 -25.19 -4.17 2.19
CA PRO A 275 -25.17 -4.40 0.74
C PRO A 275 -24.58 -3.23 -0.08
N ASP A 276 -24.57 -2.02 0.49
CA ASP A 276 -24.01 -0.82 -0.13
C ASP A 276 -22.50 -0.64 0.15
N ILE A 277 -21.89 -1.49 1.00
CA ILE A 277 -20.48 -1.36 1.37
C ILE A 277 -19.57 -1.41 0.13
N ARG A 278 -18.61 -0.50 0.06
CA ARG A 278 -17.57 -0.55 -0.96
C ARG A 278 -16.31 -1.20 -0.41
N ILE A 279 -15.73 -2.07 -1.23
CA ILE A 279 -14.57 -2.88 -0.87
C ILE A 279 -13.42 -2.45 -1.77
N HIS A 280 -12.35 -1.99 -1.14
CA HIS A 280 -11.10 -1.64 -1.77
C HIS A 280 -10.04 -2.69 -1.43
N VAL A 281 -9.24 -3.08 -2.42
CA VAL A 281 -8.03 -3.87 -2.20
C VAL A 281 -6.81 -3.03 -2.53
N GLU A 282 -5.90 -2.90 -1.57
CA GLU A 282 -4.58 -2.34 -1.84
C GLU A 282 -3.68 -3.48 -2.33
N PHE A 283 -3.33 -3.43 -3.61
CA PHE A 283 -2.49 -4.44 -4.22
C PHE A 283 -1.02 -4.20 -3.84
N THR A 284 -0.19 -5.22 -4.00
CA THR A 284 1.24 -5.06 -3.81
C THR A 284 2.07 -6.05 -4.61
N SER A 285 3.39 -5.96 -4.52
CA SER A 285 4.31 -6.94 -5.09
C SER A 285 4.12 -8.34 -4.48
N ILE A 286 3.53 -9.25 -5.26
CA ILE A 286 3.37 -10.67 -4.90
C ILE A 286 4.30 -11.49 -5.79
N GLN A 287 5.40 -12.02 -5.25
CA GLN A 287 6.39 -12.77 -6.04
C GLN A 287 5.83 -14.03 -6.69
N ASN A 288 4.95 -14.75 -5.98
CA ASN A 288 4.33 -15.97 -6.47
C ASN A 288 3.20 -15.63 -7.47
N LYS A 289 3.39 -16.03 -8.74
CA LYS A 289 2.41 -15.78 -9.82
C LYS A 289 1.10 -16.53 -9.64
N THR A 290 1.11 -17.72 -9.02
CA THR A 290 -0.10 -18.49 -8.69
C THR A 290 -0.96 -17.69 -7.72
N ILE A 291 -0.38 -17.28 -6.58
CA ILE A 291 -1.08 -16.49 -5.56
C ILE A 291 -1.57 -15.16 -6.14
N ARG A 292 -0.72 -14.48 -6.93
CA ARG A 292 -1.08 -13.22 -7.59
C ARG A 292 -2.28 -13.38 -8.52
N LYS A 293 -2.30 -14.43 -9.35
CA LYS A 293 -3.38 -14.72 -10.28
C LYS A 293 -4.68 -15.06 -9.53
N THR A 294 -4.58 -15.86 -8.48
CA THR A 294 -5.73 -16.23 -7.64
C THR A 294 -6.31 -15.03 -6.91
N LEU A 295 -5.49 -14.16 -6.32
CA LEU A 295 -5.98 -12.90 -5.73
C LEU A 295 -6.77 -12.08 -6.75
N LEU A 296 -6.22 -11.88 -7.95
CA LEU A 296 -6.89 -11.08 -8.98
C LEU A 296 -8.18 -11.73 -9.50
N LYS A 297 -8.18 -13.03 -9.79
CA LYS A 297 -9.32 -13.71 -10.43
C LYS A 297 -10.39 -14.19 -9.45
N ASP A 298 -9.97 -14.68 -8.30
CA ASP A 298 -10.86 -15.40 -7.38
C ASP A 298 -11.38 -14.47 -6.26
N ILE A 299 -10.61 -13.44 -5.89
CA ILE A 299 -11.04 -12.43 -4.90
C ILE A 299 -11.45 -11.13 -5.60
N VAL A 300 -10.51 -10.46 -6.27
CA VAL A 300 -10.71 -9.09 -6.78
C VAL A 300 -11.81 -9.04 -7.84
N CYS A 301 -11.71 -9.88 -8.88
CA CYS A 301 -12.62 -9.87 -10.03
C CYS A 301 -14.11 -10.10 -9.66
N ARG A 302 -14.36 -10.76 -8.53
CA ARG A 302 -15.69 -11.25 -8.15
C ARG A 302 -16.31 -10.50 -6.98
N HIS A 303 -15.49 -10.00 -6.06
CA HIS A 303 -15.98 -9.53 -4.76
C HIS A 303 -15.58 -8.09 -4.43
N VAL A 304 -14.68 -7.47 -5.19
CA VAL A 304 -14.09 -6.15 -4.90
C VAL A 304 -14.62 -5.09 -5.86
N HIS A 305 -14.68 -3.84 -5.41
CA HIS A 305 -15.16 -2.71 -6.21
C HIS A 305 -14.03 -1.79 -6.66
N SER A 306 -13.02 -1.60 -5.80
CA SER A 306 -11.89 -0.70 -6.06
C SER A 306 -10.54 -1.39 -5.87
N LEU A 307 -9.58 -1.10 -6.73
CA LEU A 307 -8.20 -1.60 -6.65
C LEU A 307 -7.20 -0.43 -6.65
N GLY A 308 -6.30 -0.39 -5.67
CA GLY A 308 -5.16 0.55 -5.61
C GLY A 308 -3.86 -0.18 -5.93
N LEU A 309 -2.98 0.43 -6.73
CA LEU A 309 -1.72 -0.16 -7.16
C LEU A 309 -0.73 0.85 -7.78
N ASP A 310 0.56 0.55 -7.69
CA ASP A 310 1.62 1.31 -8.38
C ASP A 310 1.86 0.87 -9.84
N THR A 311 2.74 1.58 -10.54
CA THR A 311 3.11 1.30 -11.95
C THR A 311 3.67 -0.11 -12.17
N VAL A 312 4.51 -0.62 -11.25
CA VAL A 312 5.12 -1.96 -11.37
C VAL A 312 4.08 -3.04 -11.10
N GLU A 313 3.16 -2.76 -10.18
CA GLU A 313 2.04 -3.61 -9.80
C GLU A 313 1.01 -3.75 -10.92
N VAL A 314 0.75 -2.70 -11.70
CA VAL A 314 -0.05 -2.78 -12.93
C VAL A 314 0.57 -3.80 -13.88
N ALA A 315 1.86 -3.69 -14.16
CA ALA A 315 2.55 -4.63 -15.03
C ALA A 315 2.52 -6.07 -14.47
N ASN A 316 2.69 -6.21 -13.16
CA ASN A 316 2.61 -7.48 -12.47
C ASN A 316 1.24 -8.14 -12.59
N ALA A 317 0.15 -7.37 -12.50
CA ALA A 317 -1.22 -7.84 -12.67
C ALA A 317 -1.49 -8.22 -14.13
N LEU A 318 -1.15 -7.33 -15.08
CA LEU A 318 -1.26 -7.58 -16.52
C LEU A 318 -0.55 -8.88 -16.94
N ASN A 319 0.66 -9.12 -16.43
CA ASN A 319 1.44 -10.31 -16.76
C ASN A 319 0.71 -11.62 -16.43
N VAL A 320 0.06 -11.72 -15.27
CA VAL A 320 -0.65 -12.95 -14.86
C VAL A 320 -2.06 -13.07 -15.43
N LEU A 321 -2.57 -11.97 -16.01
CA LEU A 321 -3.85 -11.92 -16.73
C LEU A 321 -3.72 -12.17 -18.23
N GLY A 322 -2.49 -12.36 -18.75
CA GLY A 322 -2.23 -12.71 -20.16
C GLY A 322 -1.99 -11.50 -21.07
N HIS A 323 -1.51 -10.38 -20.51
CA HIS A 323 -1.14 -9.16 -21.23
C HIS A 323 0.36 -8.89 -21.11
N GLU A 324 1.20 -9.87 -21.46
CA GLU A 324 2.65 -9.81 -21.25
C GLU A 324 3.33 -8.68 -22.02
N GLU A 325 2.90 -8.40 -23.25
CA GLU A 325 3.45 -7.30 -24.07
C GLU A 325 3.12 -5.93 -23.48
N LEU A 326 1.89 -5.74 -23.00
CA LEU A 326 1.47 -4.50 -22.35
C LEU A 326 2.17 -4.33 -21.00
N ALA A 327 2.29 -5.42 -20.22
CA ALA A 327 3.06 -5.42 -18.97
C ALA A 327 4.53 -5.01 -19.19
N TYR A 328 5.17 -5.53 -20.23
CA TYR A 328 6.52 -5.13 -20.60
C TYR A 328 6.60 -3.65 -20.98
N SER A 329 5.61 -3.15 -21.74
CA SER A 329 5.54 -1.76 -22.18
C SER A 329 5.36 -0.78 -21.01
N VAL A 330 4.60 -1.16 -19.97
CA VAL A 330 4.44 -0.37 -18.74
C VAL A 330 5.77 -0.20 -17.99
N ILE A 331 6.57 -1.26 -17.90
CA ILE A 331 7.86 -1.22 -17.17
C ILE A 331 8.94 -0.49 -17.98
N ASN A 332 8.81 -0.48 -19.31
CA ASN A 332 9.78 0.16 -20.19
C ASN A 332 9.65 1.69 -20.09
N LYS A 333 10.67 2.34 -19.51
CA LYS A 333 10.71 3.80 -19.22
C LYS A 333 10.85 4.70 -20.47
N GLY A 334 10.37 4.27 -21.62
CA GLY A 334 10.32 5.09 -22.83
C GLY A 334 9.13 6.05 -22.83
N GLU A 335 9.03 6.88 -23.87
CA GLU A 335 7.92 7.86 -24.05
C GLU A 335 6.52 7.21 -24.04
N ASN A 336 6.43 5.91 -24.33
CA ASN A 336 5.16 5.16 -24.35
C ASN A 336 4.75 4.59 -22.98
N GLY A 337 5.56 4.76 -21.92
CA GLY A 337 5.30 4.15 -20.61
C GLY A 337 3.97 4.60 -19.99
N ILE A 338 3.66 5.90 -20.03
CA ILE A 338 2.39 6.43 -19.49
C ILE A 338 1.18 6.02 -20.32
N VAL A 339 1.33 5.89 -21.64
CA VAL A 339 0.26 5.41 -22.53
C VAL A 339 -0.05 3.94 -22.22
N ALA A 340 0.99 3.10 -22.10
CA ALA A 340 0.83 1.70 -21.72
C ALA A 340 0.23 1.57 -20.31
N LEU A 341 0.58 2.47 -19.39
CA LEU A 341 0.02 2.49 -18.03
C LEU A 341 -1.48 2.80 -18.04
N TYR A 342 -1.89 3.79 -18.83
CA TYR A 342 -3.31 4.11 -19.05
C TYR A 342 -4.07 2.91 -19.63
N GLU A 343 -3.58 2.34 -20.74
CA GLU A 343 -4.22 1.18 -21.37
C GLU A 343 -4.25 -0.04 -20.44
N GLY A 344 -3.20 -0.20 -19.63
CA GLY A 344 -3.11 -1.21 -18.58
C GLY A 344 -4.20 -1.03 -17.52
N ALA A 345 -4.39 0.19 -17.02
CA ALA A 345 -5.44 0.50 -16.05
C ALA A 345 -6.83 0.19 -16.61
N VAL A 346 -7.13 0.63 -17.84
CA VAL A 346 -8.38 0.31 -18.55
C VAL A 346 -8.58 -1.19 -18.68
N ARG A 347 -7.52 -1.93 -19.02
CA ARG A 347 -7.59 -3.39 -19.14
C ARG A 347 -7.91 -4.06 -17.81
N LEU A 348 -7.29 -3.61 -16.72
CA LEU A 348 -7.58 -4.12 -15.38
C LEU A 348 -9.02 -3.83 -14.97
N LEU A 349 -9.55 -2.64 -15.24
CA LEU A 349 -10.95 -2.29 -14.93
C LEU A 349 -11.92 -3.29 -15.56
N HIS A 350 -11.75 -3.58 -16.85
CA HIS A 350 -12.64 -4.47 -17.59
C HIS A 350 -12.42 -5.95 -17.29
N ASP A 351 -11.17 -6.43 -17.23
CA ASP A 351 -10.87 -7.84 -16.94
C ASP A 351 -11.27 -8.24 -15.53
N LEU A 352 -11.15 -7.32 -14.58
CA LEU A 352 -11.47 -7.53 -13.16
C LEU A 352 -12.88 -7.00 -12.80
N LYS A 353 -13.65 -6.47 -13.75
CA LYS A 353 -15.03 -6.00 -13.52
C LYS A 353 -15.15 -5.06 -12.31
N LEU A 354 -14.18 -4.17 -12.16
CA LEU A 354 -14.11 -3.25 -11.04
C LEU A 354 -14.95 -2.00 -11.33
N GLU A 355 -15.41 -1.34 -10.27
CA GLU A 355 -15.99 0.00 -10.38
C GLU A 355 -14.88 1.06 -10.56
N ARG A 356 -13.69 0.81 -10.01
CA ARG A 356 -12.58 1.77 -9.98
C ARG A 356 -11.20 1.10 -9.93
N VAL A 357 -10.27 1.51 -10.80
CA VAL A 357 -8.84 1.18 -10.70
C VAL A 357 -8.04 2.46 -10.53
N HIS A 358 -7.31 2.56 -9.42
CA HIS A 358 -6.52 3.72 -9.04
C HIS A 358 -5.04 3.41 -9.10
N VAL A 359 -4.39 3.96 -10.12
CA VAL A 359 -2.97 3.82 -10.34
C VAL A 359 -2.25 5.06 -9.84
N HIS A 360 -1.38 4.90 -8.85
CA HIS A 360 -0.55 5.97 -8.35
C HIS A 360 0.90 5.83 -8.83
N SER A 361 1.35 6.82 -9.63
CA SER A 361 2.72 6.91 -10.11
C SER A 361 3.40 8.14 -9.49
N LEU A 362 4.73 8.18 -9.53
CA LEU A 362 5.47 9.36 -9.11
C LEU A 362 5.16 10.51 -10.08
N GLY A 363 4.51 11.57 -9.60
CA GLY A 363 4.23 12.76 -10.39
C GLY A 363 2.81 12.85 -10.94
N PHE A 364 2.03 11.78 -10.97
CA PHE A 364 0.66 11.78 -11.46
C PHE A 364 -0.12 10.54 -11.02
N PHE A 365 -1.45 10.66 -10.96
CA PHE A 365 -2.36 9.54 -10.76
C PHE A 365 -3.26 9.35 -11.98
N ILE A 366 -3.59 8.10 -12.29
CA ILE A 366 -4.57 7.70 -13.30
C ILE A 366 -5.64 6.87 -12.59
N CYS A 367 -6.88 7.29 -12.68
CA CYS A 367 -8.01 6.55 -12.14
C CYS A 367 -9.01 6.26 -13.26
N VAL A 368 -9.26 4.99 -13.54
CA VAL A 368 -10.28 4.58 -14.51
C VAL A 368 -11.50 4.03 -13.77
N ILE A 369 -12.68 4.37 -14.27
CA ILE A 369 -13.94 4.24 -13.52
C ILE A 369 -15.00 3.64 -14.43
N SER A 370 -15.79 2.72 -13.90
CA SER A 370 -16.91 2.14 -14.62
C SER A 370 -18.03 3.17 -14.81
N LYS A 371 -18.81 3.04 -15.89
CA LYS A 371 -19.90 3.98 -16.21
C LYS A 371 -21.09 3.91 -15.25
N ASP A 372 -21.21 2.83 -14.50
CA ASP A 372 -22.23 2.60 -13.48
C ASP A 372 -21.80 3.05 -12.08
N HIS A 373 -20.58 3.60 -11.91
CA HIS A 373 -20.15 4.16 -10.63
C HIS A 373 -21.07 5.32 -10.21
N PRO A 374 -21.57 5.35 -8.96
CA PRO A 374 -22.57 6.34 -8.50
C PRO A 374 -22.03 7.76 -8.25
N LEU A 375 -20.71 7.94 -8.31
CA LEU A 375 -20.02 9.22 -8.09
C LEU A 375 -19.53 9.73 -9.44
N ASP A 376 -19.70 11.03 -9.69
CA ASP A 376 -19.25 11.68 -10.91
C ASP A 376 -17.72 11.85 -10.99
N VAL A 377 -17.24 12.18 -12.18
CA VAL A 377 -15.81 12.35 -12.47
C VAL A 377 -15.17 13.47 -11.65
N GLU A 378 -15.92 14.53 -11.34
CA GLU A 378 -15.46 15.65 -10.51
C GLU A 378 -15.23 15.21 -9.07
N GLY A 379 -16.18 14.46 -8.47
CA GLY A 379 -16.03 13.90 -7.13
C GLY A 379 -14.83 12.96 -7.01
N HIS A 380 -14.56 12.18 -8.06
CA HIS A 380 -13.34 11.36 -8.12
C HIS A 380 -12.08 12.20 -8.25
N ARG A 381 -12.06 13.24 -9.07
CA ARG A 381 -10.92 14.17 -9.16
C ARG A 381 -10.63 14.81 -7.80
N THR A 382 -11.65 15.30 -7.11
CA THR A 382 -11.54 15.82 -5.74
C THR A 382 -10.88 14.79 -4.80
N ALA A 383 -11.32 13.53 -4.85
CA ALA A 383 -10.76 12.47 -4.02
C ALA A 383 -9.28 12.18 -4.35
N LEU A 384 -8.88 12.18 -5.62
CA LEU A 384 -7.48 11.98 -6.02
C LEU A 384 -6.58 13.13 -5.58
N LEU A 385 -7.05 14.38 -5.71
CA LEU A 385 -6.32 15.56 -5.28
C LEU A 385 -6.11 15.54 -3.76
N PHE A 386 -7.14 15.15 -3.00
CA PHE A 386 -7.00 14.96 -1.55
C PHE A 386 -5.96 13.87 -1.21
N GLY A 387 -6.00 12.71 -1.88
CA GLY A 387 -4.99 11.66 -1.70
C GLY A 387 -3.57 12.12 -2.02
N SER A 388 -3.39 12.96 -3.05
CA SER A 388 -2.10 13.57 -3.41
C SER A 388 -1.62 14.57 -2.34
N THR A 389 -2.53 15.38 -1.78
CA THR A 389 -2.22 16.28 -0.67
C THR A 389 -1.76 15.51 0.57
N LEU A 390 -2.42 14.41 0.92
CA LEU A 390 -2.01 13.53 2.03
C LEU A 390 -0.63 12.94 1.80
N ALA A 391 -0.38 12.44 0.59
CA ALA A 391 0.93 11.90 0.21
C ALA A 391 2.05 12.93 0.38
N ALA A 392 1.81 14.16 -0.08
CA ALA A 392 2.77 15.25 0.04
C ALA A 392 3.00 15.67 1.50
N ALA A 393 1.94 15.72 2.32
CA ALA A 393 2.06 16.00 3.75
C ALA A 393 2.87 14.92 4.48
N GLN A 394 2.54 13.63 4.26
CA GLN A 394 3.26 12.51 4.86
C GLN A 394 4.73 12.47 4.42
N ALA A 395 5.01 12.70 3.14
CA ALA A 395 6.38 12.78 2.64
C ALA A 395 7.16 13.95 3.27
N SER A 396 6.51 15.09 3.50
CA SER A 396 7.15 16.30 4.05
C SER A 396 7.36 16.25 5.55
N ARG A 397 6.49 15.55 6.29
CA ARG A 397 6.45 15.57 7.76
C ARG A 397 6.82 14.23 8.40
N GLY A 398 6.82 13.14 7.64
CA GLY A 398 7.02 11.77 8.15
C GLY A 398 5.74 11.09 8.62
N SER A 399 4.80 11.85 9.21
CA SER A 399 3.49 11.38 9.69
C SER A 399 2.42 12.47 9.56
N ILE A 400 1.16 12.06 9.68
CA ILE A 400 -0.02 12.94 9.78
C ILE A 400 -0.70 12.59 11.10
N GLU A 401 -0.73 13.54 12.05
CA GLU A 401 -1.31 13.33 13.38
C GLU A 401 -2.72 13.92 13.50
N HIS A 402 -3.02 14.93 12.68
CA HIS A 402 -4.34 15.52 12.55
C HIS A 402 -4.68 15.84 11.09
N LEU A 403 -5.97 15.88 10.76
CA LEU A 403 -6.45 16.29 9.44
C LEU A 403 -5.88 17.65 9.00
N ASP A 404 -5.69 18.59 9.93
CA ASP A 404 -5.11 19.90 9.62
C ASP A 404 -3.63 19.85 9.23
N ASP A 405 -2.87 18.85 9.69
CA ASP A 405 -1.47 18.66 9.26
C ASP A 405 -1.38 18.33 7.77
N ALA A 406 -2.42 17.71 7.20
CA ALA A 406 -2.49 17.39 5.79
C ALA A 406 -2.47 18.64 4.90
N ALA A 407 -2.89 19.80 5.41
CA ALA A 407 -2.83 21.07 4.67
C ALA A 407 -1.39 21.47 4.32
N ALA A 408 -0.37 20.98 5.06
CA ALA A 408 1.03 21.18 4.70
C ALA A 408 1.36 20.63 3.30
N GLY A 409 0.66 19.58 2.86
CA GLY A 409 0.77 19.03 1.52
C GLY A 409 0.42 20.03 0.43
N LEU A 410 -0.51 20.97 0.68
CA LEU A 410 -0.90 22.00 -0.29
C LEU A 410 0.25 22.94 -0.65
N SER A 411 1.20 23.16 0.29
CA SER A 411 2.38 24.00 0.06
C SER A 411 3.44 23.34 -0.85
N VAL A 412 3.31 22.05 -1.13
CA VAL A 412 4.19 21.33 -2.07
C VAL A 412 3.73 21.63 -3.49
N PRO A 413 4.60 22.11 -4.39
CA PRO A 413 4.18 22.44 -5.75
C PRO A 413 3.76 21.19 -6.53
N VAL A 414 2.82 21.38 -7.46
CA VAL A 414 2.50 20.36 -8.45
C VAL A 414 3.76 19.96 -9.25
N SER A 415 3.96 18.66 -9.46
CA SER A 415 5.14 18.13 -10.14
C SER A 415 5.18 18.54 -11.62
N GLU A 416 6.11 19.42 -12.00
CA GLU A 416 6.33 19.77 -13.41
C GLU A 416 6.71 18.56 -14.27
N THR A 417 7.45 17.60 -13.70
CA THR A 417 7.84 16.38 -14.43
C THR A 417 6.63 15.50 -14.68
N GLY A 418 5.83 15.23 -13.66
CA GLY A 418 4.61 14.42 -13.80
C GLY A 418 3.60 15.08 -14.73
N TYR A 419 3.50 16.41 -14.67
CA TYR A 419 2.72 17.21 -15.59
C TYR A 419 3.14 17.01 -17.06
N LYS A 420 4.44 17.08 -17.36
CA LYS A 420 4.96 16.86 -18.72
C LYS A 420 4.71 15.43 -19.20
N GLU A 421 4.74 14.45 -18.32
CA GLU A 421 4.35 13.08 -18.65
C GLU A 421 2.86 12.99 -19.02
N LEU A 422 1.98 13.66 -18.27
CA LEU A 422 0.56 13.76 -18.62
C LEU A 422 0.34 14.45 -19.98
N GLU A 423 1.15 15.43 -20.38
CA GLU A 423 1.05 16.02 -21.72
C GLU A 423 1.29 14.99 -22.85
N ILE A 424 2.11 13.96 -22.61
CA ILE A 424 2.32 12.86 -23.56
C ILE A 424 1.03 12.05 -23.69
N LEU A 425 0.40 11.69 -22.56
CA LEU A 425 -0.87 10.97 -22.54
C LEU A 425 -1.99 11.80 -23.20
N GLY A 426 -2.06 13.11 -22.92
CA GLY A 426 -3.06 14.00 -23.51
C GLY A 426 -2.94 14.08 -25.03
N LYS A 427 -1.72 14.22 -25.56
CA LYS A 427 -1.47 14.16 -27.02
C LYS A 427 -1.92 12.83 -27.61
N TYR A 428 -1.69 11.72 -26.92
CA TYR A 428 -2.15 10.41 -27.35
C TYR A 428 -3.69 10.33 -27.39
N MET A 429 -4.36 10.67 -26.29
CA MET A 429 -5.82 10.57 -26.18
C MET A 429 -6.55 11.47 -27.18
N VAL A 430 -6.08 12.70 -27.38
CA VAL A 430 -6.63 13.63 -28.38
C VAL A 430 -6.43 13.10 -29.80
N ARG A 431 -5.23 12.60 -30.13
CA ARG A 431 -4.96 12.00 -31.46
C ARG A 431 -5.81 10.75 -31.75
N ARG A 432 -6.22 10.04 -30.70
CA ARG A 432 -7.07 8.86 -30.77
C ARG A 432 -8.56 9.19 -30.70
N GLU A 433 -8.92 10.47 -30.66
CA GLU A 433 -10.30 10.95 -30.54
C GLU A 433 -11.01 10.39 -29.30
N ILE A 434 -10.25 10.10 -28.22
CA ILE A 434 -10.79 9.63 -26.95
C ILE A 434 -11.38 10.80 -26.15
N CYS A 435 -10.76 11.97 -26.23
CA CYS A 435 -11.20 13.20 -25.57
C CYS A 435 -10.76 14.44 -26.34
N SER A 436 -11.36 15.57 -26.03
CA SER A 436 -10.87 16.90 -26.39
C SER A 436 -9.67 17.29 -25.52
N MET A 437 -8.92 18.31 -25.96
CA MET A 437 -7.83 18.87 -25.15
C MET A 437 -8.37 19.54 -23.88
N ASP A 438 -9.56 20.14 -23.93
CA ASP A 438 -10.17 20.82 -22.78
C ASP A 438 -10.56 19.83 -21.68
N GLU A 439 -11.18 18.70 -22.05
CA GLU A 439 -11.47 17.60 -21.10
C GLU A 439 -10.18 17.02 -20.47
N PHE A 440 -9.13 16.83 -21.27
CA PHE A 440 -7.85 16.36 -20.74
C PHE A 440 -7.21 17.37 -19.79
N VAL A 441 -7.31 18.66 -20.12
CA VAL A 441 -6.77 19.76 -19.30
C VAL A 441 -7.49 19.88 -17.96
N ASP A 442 -8.82 19.68 -17.96
CA ASP A 442 -9.64 19.58 -16.76
C ASP A 442 -9.28 18.31 -15.95
N GLY A 443 -8.79 17.27 -16.62
CA GLY A 443 -8.41 16.00 -16.00
C GLY A 443 -9.58 15.06 -15.79
N CYS A 444 -10.78 15.40 -16.28
CA CYS A 444 -11.97 14.57 -16.28
C CYS A 444 -12.33 14.19 -17.71
N ILE A 445 -12.24 12.89 -18.04
CA ILE A 445 -12.45 12.39 -19.40
C ILE A 445 -13.55 11.35 -19.37
N CYS A 446 -14.61 11.59 -20.13
CA CYS A 446 -15.74 10.68 -20.23
C CYS A 446 -15.68 9.90 -21.55
N THR A 447 -15.67 8.56 -21.49
CA THR A 447 -15.75 7.72 -22.70
C THR A 447 -17.04 6.89 -22.71
N PRO A 448 -17.41 6.27 -23.84
CA PRO A 448 -18.59 5.40 -23.87
C PRO A 448 -18.50 4.17 -22.97
N THR A 449 -17.30 3.72 -22.59
CA THR A 449 -17.10 2.42 -21.90
C THR A 449 -16.59 2.56 -20.47
N HIS A 450 -15.94 3.67 -20.15
CA HIS A 450 -15.37 3.99 -18.84
C HIS A 450 -15.06 5.49 -18.77
N ASP A 451 -14.92 6.03 -17.57
CA ASP A 451 -14.40 7.38 -17.37
C ASP A 451 -12.95 7.32 -16.88
N VAL A 452 -12.20 8.38 -17.11
CA VAL A 452 -10.78 8.48 -16.80
C VAL A 452 -10.52 9.80 -16.11
N ILE A 453 -9.91 9.74 -14.94
CA ILE A 453 -9.47 10.91 -14.20
C ILE A 453 -7.94 10.88 -14.16
N VAL A 454 -7.33 11.98 -14.58
CA VAL A 454 -5.87 12.17 -14.54
C VAL A 454 -5.53 13.42 -13.76
N VAL A 455 -4.66 13.30 -12.76
CA VAL A 455 -4.22 14.45 -11.95
C VAL A 455 -2.70 14.47 -11.80
N PRO A 456 -2.03 15.62 -11.97
CA PRO A 456 -0.62 15.74 -11.62
C PRO A 456 -0.49 15.79 -10.10
N SER A 457 0.41 15.00 -9.51
CA SER A 457 0.59 14.91 -8.06
C SER A 457 1.56 15.96 -7.52
N LYS A 458 1.48 16.26 -6.22
CA LYS A 458 2.47 17.07 -5.49
C LYS A 458 3.63 16.19 -5.02
N VAL A 459 4.86 16.49 -5.44
CA VAL A 459 6.04 15.65 -5.18
C VAL A 459 7.07 16.39 -4.35
N VAL A 460 7.39 15.83 -3.18
CA VAL A 460 8.43 16.34 -2.28
C VAL A 460 9.81 15.92 -2.81
N LYS A 461 10.72 16.89 -2.93
CA LYS A 461 12.08 16.63 -3.43
C LYS A 461 12.93 15.83 -2.45
N ASP A 462 12.88 16.21 -1.18
CA ASP A 462 13.67 15.63 -0.09
C ASP A 462 12.71 15.11 1.00
N PRO A 463 12.07 13.94 0.80
CA PRO A 463 11.07 13.43 1.74
C PRO A 463 11.72 12.94 3.04
N ILE A 464 11.07 13.23 4.17
CA ILE A 464 11.46 12.70 5.50
C ILE A 464 11.19 11.19 5.57
N ALA A 465 10.06 10.75 5.03
CA ALA A 465 9.69 9.34 4.96
C ALA A 465 9.07 9.01 3.60
N THR A 466 9.34 7.81 3.10
CA THR A 466 8.76 7.30 1.85
C THR A 466 7.90 6.04 2.03
N VAL A 467 7.90 5.49 3.23
CA VAL A 467 7.12 4.28 3.59
C VAL A 467 5.66 4.67 3.83
N GLY A 468 4.75 3.85 3.32
CA GLY A 468 3.30 4.03 3.49
C GLY A 468 2.68 5.15 2.65
N ILE A 469 3.43 5.79 1.74
CA ILE A 469 2.88 6.85 0.88
C ILE A 469 1.82 6.30 -0.08
N GLY A 470 2.08 5.15 -0.73
CA GLY A 470 1.10 4.49 -1.60
C GLY A 470 -0.20 4.17 -0.86
N ASP A 471 -0.06 3.55 0.32
CA ASP A 471 -1.17 3.24 1.22
C ASP A 471 -1.99 4.50 1.58
N ALA A 472 -1.31 5.62 1.86
CA ALA A 472 -1.97 6.89 2.15
C ALA A 472 -2.70 7.50 0.95
N ILE A 473 -2.12 7.39 -0.25
CA ILE A 473 -2.75 7.82 -1.50
C ILE A 473 -4.04 7.04 -1.73
N SER A 474 -3.98 5.72 -1.68
CA SER A 474 -5.12 4.85 -1.95
C SER A 474 -6.20 4.97 -0.89
N ALA A 475 -5.84 4.92 0.40
CA ALA A 475 -6.81 5.05 1.49
C ALA A 475 -7.44 6.44 1.54
N GLY A 476 -6.64 7.49 1.37
CA GLY A 476 -7.09 8.88 1.34
C GLY A 476 -8.09 9.14 0.21
N ALA A 477 -7.76 8.71 -1.01
CA ALA A 477 -8.67 8.82 -2.14
C ALA A 477 -9.94 7.97 -1.95
N PHE A 478 -9.82 6.75 -1.40
CA PHE A 478 -10.98 5.88 -1.21
C PHE A 478 -11.94 6.43 -0.15
N VAL A 479 -11.45 6.91 0.99
CA VAL A 479 -12.32 7.48 2.03
C VAL A 479 -12.94 8.80 1.59
N ALA A 480 -12.19 9.64 0.85
CA ALA A 480 -12.71 10.87 0.26
C ALA A 480 -13.84 10.59 -0.74
N MET A 481 -13.68 9.57 -1.59
CA MET A 481 -14.72 9.12 -2.51
C MET A 481 -16.00 8.69 -1.76
N LEU A 482 -15.85 7.93 -0.67
CA LEU A 482 -17.00 7.52 0.16
C LEU A 482 -17.70 8.71 0.82
N ALA A 483 -16.93 9.67 1.32
CA ALA A 483 -17.45 10.92 1.88
C ALA A 483 -18.33 11.65 0.85
N LYS A 484 -17.83 11.81 -0.39
CA LYS A 484 -18.57 12.45 -1.48
C LYS A 484 -19.85 11.68 -1.87
N MET A 485 -19.77 10.35 -1.96
CA MET A 485 -20.93 9.51 -2.24
C MET A 485 -22.04 9.66 -1.19
N LYS A 486 -21.67 9.88 0.08
CA LYS A 486 -22.63 10.07 1.18
C LYS A 486 -23.24 11.46 1.17
N SER A 487 -22.47 12.50 0.84
CA SER A 487 -22.99 13.86 0.66
C SER A 487 -24.08 13.94 -0.41
N MET A 488 -23.99 13.11 -1.46
CA MET A 488 -25.01 13.05 -2.52
C MET A 488 -26.32 12.37 -2.08
N LYS A 489 -26.27 11.46 -1.09
CA LYS A 489 -27.46 10.74 -0.60
C LYS A 489 -28.26 11.55 0.44
N TYR A 490 -27.65 12.55 1.08
CA TYR A 490 -28.28 13.37 2.13
C TYR A 490 -27.94 14.86 1.92
N PRO A 491 -28.55 15.53 0.93
CA PRO A 491 -28.32 16.95 0.63
C PRO A 491 -28.84 17.92 1.70
#